data_AF-T0F3T0-F1
#
_entry.id   AF-T0F3T0-F1
#
_cell.length_a   1.000
_cell.length_b   1.000
_cell.length_c   1.000
_cell.angle_alpha   90.00
_cell.angle_beta   90.00
_cell.angle_gamma   90.00
#
_symmetry.space_group_name_H-M   'P 1'
#
loop_
_entity.id
_entity.type
_entity.pdbx_description
1 polymer ?
#
loop_
_entity_poly.entity_id
_entity_poly.type
_entity_poly.pdbx_seq_one_letter_code
_entity_poly.pdbx_strand_id
1 'polypeptide(L)'
;MVTPLQSLRLPIGHPLVKILCELSLKDKAAFNEEAPIHFKKEVSEEEQIKFKQALRVLHAIANNEVSLRYLSDENQKFIEDLAKAEKITHEIVEKALEIVSYSDVDVDFEKFKEKMLNVDNIAVGLKSYSQSQLFDLDGGLWDLEVPSLSKESVTFRFDNLPKDHNGKGVNFYARSSLKDLNTGIVAIDFGTKSTTASYLDKNAIPRLLSIGGDVDADSLEKFENPTIVEFRHKEKFLKDYNALDQRPFTEKNDMEVAHEAQKNLSGAQGNDLYRFFLN
;
A
#
# COMPACT_ATOMS: atom_id res chain seq x y z
N MET A 1 -11.65 -6.46 -19.56
CA MET A 1 -10.79 -5.63 -20.44
C MET A 1 -9.53 -5.27 -19.65
N VAL A 2 -8.36 -5.17 -20.28
CA VAL A 2 -7.14 -4.71 -19.59
C VAL A 2 -7.16 -3.18 -19.63
N THR A 3 -6.98 -2.53 -18.47
CA THR A 3 -7.10 -1.07 -18.36
C THR A 3 -5.70 -0.46 -18.31
N PRO A 4 -5.23 0.20 -19.40
CA PRO A 4 -4.00 0.97 -19.35
C PRO A 4 -4.19 2.19 -18.44
N LEU A 5 -3.18 2.49 -17.64
CA LEU A 5 -3.15 3.64 -16.74
C LEU A 5 -2.09 4.64 -17.20
N GLN A 6 -2.47 5.92 -17.16
CA GLN A 6 -1.58 7.07 -17.31
C GLN A 6 -1.59 7.96 -16.06
N SER A 7 -2.61 7.78 -15.22
CA SER A 7 -2.78 8.33 -13.89
C SER A 7 -3.48 7.28 -13.03
N LEU A 8 -3.48 7.48 -11.72
CA LEU A 8 -4.11 6.58 -10.76
C LEU A 8 -5.07 7.39 -9.89
N ARG A 9 -6.37 7.14 -10.04
CA ARG A 9 -7.41 7.78 -9.22
C ARG A 9 -7.83 6.85 -8.09
N LEU A 10 -7.72 7.32 -6.85
CA LEU A 10 -7.98 6.53 -5.64
C LEU A 10 -9.02 7.23 -4.76
N PRO A 11 -9.91 6.50 -4.07
CA PRO A 11 -10.65 7.05 -2.93
C PRO A 11 -9.68 7.63 -1.91
N ILE A 12 -10.01 8.78 -1.34
CA ILE A 12 -9.09 9.53 -0.47
C ILE A 12 -8.66 8.75 0.79
N GLY A 13 -9.50 7.82 1.24
CA GLY A 13 -9.21 6.91 2.36
C GLY A 13 -8.43 5.65 1.98
N HIS A 14 -8.13 5.43 0.71
CA HIS A 14 -7.38 4.25 0.27
C HIS A 14 -5.93 4.31 0.80
N PRO A 15 -5.38 3.25 1.42
CA PRO A 15 -4.05 3.30 2.05
C PRO A 15 -2.91 3.70 1.10
N LEU A 16 -3.00 3.31 -0.17
CA LEU A 16 -2.04 3.72 -1.20
C LEU A 16 -1.95 5.25 -1.37
N VAL A 17 -3.01 6.03 -1.05
CA VAL A 17 -2.95 7.50 -1.06
C VAL A 17 -1.86 8.01 -0.13
N LYS A 18 -1.71 7.43 1.07
CA LYS A 18 -0.65 7.80 2.02
C LYS A 18 0.73 7.62 1.38
N ILE A 19 0.96 6.42 0.84
CA ILE A 19 2.22 6.02 0.24
C ILE A 19 2.57 6.96 -0.93
N LEU A 20 1.61 7.26 -1.81
CA LEU A 20 1.85 8.09 -2.98
C LEU A 20 2.07 9.56 -2.62
N CYS A 21 1.36 10.08 -1.60
CA CYS A 21 1.67 11.40 -1.05
C CYS A 21 3.10 11.46 -0.50
N GLU A 22 3.55 10.43 0.24
CA GLU A 22 4.94 10.36 0.72
C GLU A 22 5.96 10.32 -0.42
N LEU A 23 5.67 9.60 -1.50
CA LEU A 23 6.54 9.55 -2.68
C LEU A 23 6.57 10.88 -3.47
N SER A 24 5.50 11.67 -3.43
CA SER A 24 5.42 12.99 -4.10
C SER A 24 6.18 14.10 -3.38
N LEU A 25 6.48 13.93 -2.09
CA LEU A 25 7.16 14.95 -1.28
C LEU A 25 8.63 15.08 -1.71
N LYS A 26 9.08 16.33 -1.89
CA LYS A 26 10.51 16.65 -2.04
C LYS A 26 11.16 16.78 -0.65
N ASP A 27 12.40 16.31 -0.51
CA ASP A 27 13.33 16.53 0.62
C ASP A 27 12.72 16.72 2.03
N LYS A 28 12.56 15.62 2.78
CA LYS A 28 12.29 15.58 4.25
C LYS A 28 11.05 16.31 4.76
N ALA A 29 10.16 16.81 3.90
CA ALA A 29 8.87 17.38 4.29
C ALA A 29 7.91 16.28 4.79
N ALA A 30 8.16 15.74 5.99
CA ALA A 30 7.32 14.72 6.58
C ALA A 30 5.99 15.33 7.03
N PHE A 31 4.88 14.73 6.62
CA PHE A 31 3.56 15.08 7.12
C PHE A 31 3.41 14.58 8.57
N ASN A 32 3.14 15.49 9.51
CA ASN A 32 2.90 15.12 10.89
C ASN A 32 1.43 14.70 11.09
N GLU A 33 1.18 13.39 11.11
CA GLU A 33 -0.17 12.83 11.35
C GLU A 33 -0.71 13.08 12.77
N GLU A 34 0.18 13.35 13.72
CA GLU A 34 -0.17 13.55 15.14
C GLU A 34 -0.38 15.03 15.49
N ALA A 35 -0.15 15.95 14.54
CA ALA A 35 -0.37 17.36 14.77
C ALA A 35 -1.82 17.62 15.20
N PRO A 36 -2.06 18.29 16.34
CA PRO A 36 -3.41 18.52 16.82
C PRO A 36 -4.15 19.46 15.87
N ILE A 37 -5.32 19.01 15.41
CA ILE A 37 -6.24 19.81 14.59
C ILE A 37 -7.47 20.09 15.44
N HIS A 38 -7.78 21.36 15.65
CA HIS A 38 -8.95 21.78 16.39
C HIS A 38 -10.15 21.95 15.45
N PHE A 39 -11.17 21.12 15.61
CA PHE A 39 -12.41 21.21 14.86
C PHE A 39 -13.47 22.00 15.64
N LYS A 40 -14.35 22.71 14.92
CA LYS A 40 -15.58 23.22 15.53
C LYS A 40 -16.53 22.06 15.85
N LYS A 41 -17.43 22.29 16.82
CA LYS A 41 -18.42 21.30 17.29
C LYS A 41 -19.37 20.80 16.19
N GLU A 42 -19.54 21.59 15.13
CA GLU A 42 -20.38 21.24 13.98
C GLU A 42 -19.77 20.17 13.06
N VAL A 43 -18.46 19.92 13.13
CA VAL A 43 -17.77 18.96 12.27
C VAL A 43 -17.85 17.55 12.87
N SER A 44 -18.52 16.65 12.15
CA SER A 44 -18.70 15.25 12.54
C SER A 44 -17.38 14.46 12.54
N GLU A 45 -17.32 13.34 13.25
CA GLU A 45 -16.13 12.48 13.28
C GLU A 45 -15.73 11.96 11.89
N GLU A 46 -16.70 11.63 11.05
CA GLU A 46 -16.48 11.20 9.67
C GLU A 46 -15.80 12.31 8.84
N GLU A 47 -16.29 13.54 8.95
CA GLU A 47 -15.69 14.71 8.28
C GLU A 47 -14.29 15.01 8.79
N GLN A 48 -14.04 14.83 10.09
CA GLN A 48 -12.70 14.98 10.65
C GLN A 48 -11.72 13.96 10.07
N ILE A 49 -12.15 12.71 9.88
CA ILE A 49 -11.32 11.65 9.26
C ILE A 49 -11.03 12.01 7.80
N LYS A 50 -12.06 12.35 7.02
CA LYS A 50 -11.92 12.72 5.60
C LYS A 50 -11.04 13.97 5.44
N PHE A 51 -11.21 14.96 6.30
CA PHE A 51 -10.39 16.17 6.30
C PHE A 51 -8.91 15.85 6.57
N LYS A 52 -8.59 14.98 7.53
CA LYS A 52 -7.21 14.56 7.78
C LYS A 52 -6.58 13.88 6.56
N GLN A 53 -7.37 13.08 5.83
CA GLN A 53 -6.92 12.45 4.58
C GLN A 53 -6.70 13.50 3.48
N ALA A 54 -7.62 14.46 3.32
CA ALA A 54 -7.47 15.58 2.39
C ALA A 54 -6.29 16.48 2.72
N LEU A 55 -6.07 16.77 4.01
CA LEU A 55 -4.95 17.59 4.46
C LEU A 55 -3.60 16.97 4.07
N ARG A 56 -3.46 15.64 4.12
CA ARG A 56 -2.26 14.95 3.64
C ARG A 56 -2.05 15.19 2.14
N VAL A 57 -3.11 15.11 1.34
CA VAL A 57 -3.04 15.36 -0.11
C VAL A 57 -2.68 16.83 -0.40
N LEU A 58 -3.33 17.78 0.28
CA LEU A 58 -3.01 19.20 0.15
C LEU A 58 -1.56 19.50 0.56
N HIS A 59 -1.06 18.83 1.59
CA HIS A 59 0.33 18.94 2.01
C HIS A 59 1.30 18.43 0.92
N ALA A 60 0.98 17.30 0.28
CA ALA A 60 1.73 16.79 -0.87
C ALA A 60 1.75 17.79 -2.05
N ILE A 61 0.60 18.37 -2.39
CA ILE A 61 0.48 19.39 -3.46
C ILE A 61 1.33 20.62 -3.13
N ALA A 62 1.22 21.14 -1.90
CA ALA A 62 1.93 22.34 -1.46
C ALA A 62 3.46 22.19 -1.49
N ASN A 63 3.96 20.97 -1.27
CA ASN A 63 5.40 20.66 -1.22
C ASN A 63 5.93 20.04 -2.51
N ASN A 64 5.13 20.00 -3.56
CA ASN A 64 5.52 19.53 -4.88
C ASN A 64 5.29 20.64 -5.92
N GLU A 65 6.37 21.27 -6.38
CA GLU A 65 6.33 22.38 -7.34
C GLU A 65 5.57 22.04 -8.64
N VAL A 66 5.63 20.79 -9.09
CA VAL A 66 4.94 20.36 -10.32
C VAL A 66 3.44 20.32 -10.07
N SER A 67 3.00 19.80 -8.94
CA SER A 67 1.60 19.79 -8.52
C SER A 67 1.06 21.21 -8.33
N LEU A 68 1.85 22.05 -7.63
CA LEU A 68 1.47 23.43 -7.31
C LEU A 68 1.22 24.29 -8.55
N ARG A 69 1.96 24.08 -9.65
CA ARG A 69 1.80 24.82 -10.92
C ARG A 69 0.42 24.70 -11.55
N TYR A 70 -0.32 23.63 -11.26
CA TYR A 70 -1.66 23.41 -11.80
C TYR A 70 -2.77 23.86 -10.83
N LEU A 71 -2.41 24.32 -9.63
CA LEU A 71 -3.34 24.82 -8.65
C LEU A 71 -3.55 26.33 -8.84
N SER A 72 -4.80 26.80 -8.78
CA SER A 72 -5.13 28.22 -8.90
C SER A 72 -4.53 29.05 -7.75
N ASP A 73 -4.25 30.33 -7.99
CA ASP A 73 -3.75 31.25 -6.96
C ASP A 73 -4.68 31.33 -5.74
N GLU A 74 -5.99 31.24 -5.95
CA GLU A 74 -6.98 31.21 -4.87
C GLU A 74 -6.82 29.95 -3.99
N ASN A 75 -6.62 28.79 -4.62
CA ASN A 75 -6.47 27.53 -3.90
C ASN A 75 -5.12 27.41 -3.21
N GLN A 76 -4.06 27.95 -3.81
CA GLN A 76 -2.75 28.07 -3.16
C GLN A 76 -2.87 28.91 -1.88
N LYS A 77 -3.52 30.08 -1.97
CA LYS A 77 -3.80 30.93 -0.82
C LYS A 77 -4.66 30.23 0.23
N PHE A 78 -5.66 29.46 -0.18
CA PHE A 78 -6.46 28.64 0.74
C PHE A 78 -5.59 27.65 1.55
N ILE A 79 -4.66 26.95 0.90
CA ILE A 79 -3.76 26.01 1.60
C ILE A 79 -2.83 26.75 2.57
N GLU A 80 -2.32 27.92 2.20
CA GLU A 80 -1.50 28.76 3.09
C GLU A 80 -2.28 29.26 4.31
N ASP A 81 -3.54 29.67 4.11
CA ASP A 81 -4.43 30.13 5.17
C ASP A 81 -4.86 28.96 6.07
N LEU A 82 -4.99 27.75 5.52
CA LEU A 82 -5.29 26.53 6.28
C LEU A 82 -4.23 26.23 7.34
N ALA A 83 -2.95 26.47 7.03
CA ALA A 83 -1.85 26.28 7.97
C ALA A 83 -1.90 27.25 9.17
N LYS A 84 -2.65 28.34 9.07
CA LYS A 84 -2.84 29.37 10.11
C LYS A 84 -4.20 29.28 10.79
N ALA A 85 -5.08 28.39 10.34
CA ALA A 85 -6.44 28.29 10.84
C ALA A 85 -6.46 27.79 12.29
N GLU A 86 -7.01 28.60 13.20
CA GLU A 86 -7.16 28.19 14.62
C GLU A 86 -8.16 27.04 14.79
N LYS A 87 -9.23 27.03 13.97
CA LYS A 87 -10.28 26.02 14.00
C LYS A 87 -10.78 25.68 12.60
N ILE A 88 -11.01 24.40 12.37
CA ILE A 88 -11.56 23.87 11.13
C ILE A 88 -13.09 23.85 11.22
N THR A 89 -13.74 24.47 10.25
CA THR A 89 -15.21 24.52 10.12
C THR A 89 -15.67 23.55 9.03
N HIS A 90 -16.98 23.29 8.95
CA HIS A 90 -17.53 22.44 7.90
C HIS A 90 -17.20 22.97 6.49
N GLU A 91 -17.27 24.29 6.28
CA GLU A 91 -16.96 24.90 4.98
C GLU A 91 -15.48 24.72 4.58
N ILE A 92 -14.57 24.73 5.56
CA ILE A 92 -13.15 24.44 5.32
C ILE A 92 -12.97 22.98 4.91
N VAL A 93 -13.69 22.05 5.54
CA VAL A 93 -13.66 20.62 5.17
C VAL A 93 -14.16 20.41 3.75
N GLU A 94 -15.31 20.98 3.41
CA GLU A 94 -15.89 20.89 2.06
C GLU A 94 -14.93 21.46 1.00
N LYS A 95 -14.40 22.67 1.23
CA LYS A 95 -13.47 23.31 0.29
C LYS A 95 -12.18 22.50 0.12
N ALA A 96 -11.64 21.93 1.20
CA ALA A 96 -10.45 21.07 1.12
C ALA A 96 -10.71 19.80 0.30
N LEU A 97 -11.83 19.12 0.52
CA LEU A 97 -12.23 17.93 -0.24
C LEU A 97 -12.50 18.25 -1.70
N GLU A 98 -13.15 19.39 -1.96
CA GLU A 98 -13.43 19.88 -3.31
C GLU A 98 -12.11 20.09 -4.07
N ILE A 99 -11.15 20.83 -3.50
CA ILE A 99 -9.83 21.05 -4.10
C ILE A 99 -9.14 19.73 -4.44
N VAL A 100 -9.12 18.79 -3.50
CA VAL A 100 -8.50 17.47 -3.71
C VAL A 100 -9.18 16.70 -4.86
N SER A 101 -10.50 16.83 -5.02
CA SER A 101 -11.26 16.05 -6.01
C SER A 101 -10.91 16.32 -7.47
N TYR A 102 -10.40 17.53 -7.78
CA TYR A 102 -9.99 17.93 -9.12
C TYR A 102 -8.49 18.26 -9.24
N SER A 103 -7.75 18.22 -8.14
CA SER A 103 -6.30 18.44 -8.16
C SER A 103 -5.55 17.15 -8.43
N ASP A 104 -4.51 17.26 -9.24
CA ASP A 104 -3.57 16.17 -9.46
C ASP A 104 -2.38 16.28 -8.50
N VAL A 105 -1.93 15.15 -7.98
CA VAL A 105 -0.65 15.03 -7.28
C VAL A 105 0.37 14.40 -8.21
N ASP A 106 1.43 15.13 -8.53
CA ASP A 106 2.55 14.61 -9.31
C ASP A 106 3.39 13.64 -8.45
N VAL A 107 3.62 12.45 -8.99
CA VAL A 107 4.47 11.42 -8.38
C VAL A 107 5.53 11.01 -9.38
N ASP A 108 6.78 10.94 -8.91
CA ASP A 108 7.86 10.39 -9.72
C ASP A 108 7.56 8.92 -10.08
N PHE A 109 7.46 8.65 -11.38
CA PHE A 109 7.04 7.34 -11.86
C PHE A 109 8.04 6.24 -11.52
N GLU A 110 9.34 6.54 -11.46
CA GLU A 110 10.36 5.54 -11.13
C GLU A 110 10.25 5.13 -9.65
N LYS A 111 10.04 6.09 -8.75
CA LYS A 111 9.75 5.82 -7.33
C LYS A 111 8.45 5.02 -7.16
N PHE A 112 7.40 5.41 -7.87
CA PHE A 112 6.13 4.66 -7.89
C PHE A 112 6.35 3.22 -8.34
N LYS A 113 7.00 3.02 -9.49
CA LYS A 113 7.32 1.70 -10.04
C LYS A 113 8.11 0.86 -9.06
N GLU A 114 9.18 1.40 -8.48
CA GLU A 114 9.99 0.70 -7.49
C GLU A 114 9.14 0.27 -6.29
N LYS A 115 8.32 1.18 -5.73
CA LYS A 115 7.44 0.85 -4.60
C LYS A 115 6.47 -0.27 -4.96
N MET A 116 5.84 -0.20 -6.13
CA MET A 116 4.83 -1.16 -6.57
C MET A 116 5.43 -2.54 -6.89
N LEU A 117 6.62 -2.61 -7.49
CA LEU A 117 7.31 -3.88 -7.75
C LEU A 117 7.85 -4.55 -6.46
N ASN A 118 7.99 -3.79 -5.38
CA ASN A 118 8.45 -4.29 -4.08
C ASN A 118 7.32 -4.53 -3.07
N VAL A 119 6.04 -4.42 -3.47
CA VAL A 119 4.91 -4.48 -2.53
C VAL A 119 4.92 -5.75 -1.66
N ASP A 120 5.16 -6.93 -2.24
CA ASP A 120 5.25 -8.18 -1.46
C ASP A 120 6.57 -8.36 -0.72
N ASN A 121 7.65 -7.79 -1.25
CA ASN A 121 8.90 -7.78 -0.52
C ASN A 121 8.73 -7.03 0.82
N ILE A 122 8.06 -5.88 0.76
CA ILE A 122 7.76 -5.07 1.94
C ILE A 122 6.76 -5.78 2.85
N ALA A 123 5.66 -6.31 2.29
CA ALA A 123 4.59 -6.88 3.10
C ALA A 123 4.95 -8.20 3.76
N VAL A 124 5.65 -9.09 3.05
CA VAL A 124 5.87 -10.48 3.47
C VAL A 124 7.26 -11.03 3.12
N GLY A 125 8.17 -10.22 2.58
CA GLY A 125 9.55 -10.63 2.31
C GLY A 125 9.76 -11.45 1.04
N LEU A 126 8.79 -11.50 0.13
CA LEU A 126 8.96 -12.23 -1.13
C LEU A 126 9.89 -11.47 -2.10
N LYS A 127 10.34 -12.17 -3.15
CA LYS A 127 11.14 -11.56 -4.21
C LYS A 127 10.33 -10.48 -4.94
N SER A 128 10.99 -9.37 -5.24
CA SER A 128 10.39 -8.27 -6.01
C SER A 128 9.97 -8.74 -7.41
N TYR A 129 8.91 -8.14 -7.92
CA TYR A 129 8.39 -8.41 -9.25
C TYR A 129 9.36 -7.93 -10.34
N SER A 130 9.39 -8.63 -11.47
CA SER A 130 10.03 -8.11 -12.69
C SER A 130 9.25 -6.94 -13.26
N GLN A 131 9.91 -6.07 -14.02
CA GLN A 131 9.25 -4.91 -14.65
C GLN A 131 8.08 -5.31 -15.56
N SER A 132 8.15 -6.49 -16.20
CA SER A 132 7.07 -7.06 -17.00
C SER A 132 5.75 -7.17 -16.22
N GLN A 133 5.80 -7.37 -14.90
CA GLN A 133 4.59 -7.38 -14.07
C GLN A 133 3.82 -6.07 -14.15
N LEU A 134 4.46 -4.94 -14.42
CA LEU A 134 3.77 -3.65 -14.52
C LEU A 134 3.42 -3.25 -15.96
N PHE A 135 4.25 -3.66 -16.92
CA PHE A 135 4.19 -3.20 -18.32
C PHE A 135 3.61 -4.20 -19.32
N ASP A 136 3.48 -5.48 -18.97
CA ASP A 136 2.89 -6.46 -19.89
C ASP A 136 1.37 -6.46 -19.82
N LEU A 137 0.71 -6.71 -20.96
CA LEU A 137 -0.76 -6.79 -21.07
C LEU A 137 -1.36 -7.88 -20.18
N ASP A 138 -0.65 -9.00 -20.03
CA ASP A 138 -1.02 -10.12 -19.16
C ASP A 138 -0.46 -9.98 -17.74
N GLY A 139 0.30 -8.92 -17.48
CA GLY A 139 0.69 -8.51 -16.14
C GLY A 139 -0.38 -7.65 -15.48
N GLY A 140 0.10 -6.67 -14.72
CA GLY A 140 -0.62 -5.71 -13.90
C GLY A 140 -0.65 -6.10 -12.42
N LEU A 141 -0.89 -5.10 -11.56
CA LEU A 141 -0.96 -5.28 -10.12
C LEU A 141 -2.41 -5.11 -9.62
N TRP A 142 -2.80 -5.93 -8.65
CA TRP A 142 -4.14 -5.90 -8.04
C TRP A 142 -4.39 -4.59 -7.29
N ASP A 143 -3.35 -4.04 -6.69
CA ASP A 143 -3.35 -2.78 -5.94
C ASP A 143 -3.77 -1.56 -6.78
N LEU A 144 -3.69 -1.69 -8.11
CA LEU A 144 -4.04 -0.64 -9.06
C LEU A 144 -5.46 -0.82 -9.62
N GLU A 145 -6.11 -1.97 -9.38
CA GLU A 145 -7.51 -2.18 -9.74
C GLU A 145 -8.41 -1.58 -8.67
N VAL A 146 -8.77 -0.31 -8.86
CA VAL A 146 -9.63 0.41 -7.92
C VAL A 146 -10.91 0.86 -8.64
N PRO A 147 -12.11 0.50 -8.13
CA PRO A 147 -13.36 0.97 -8.70
C PRO A 147 -13.49 2.49 -8.46
N SER A 148 -13.31 3.29 -9.51
CA SER A 148 -13.25 4.74 -9.44
C SER A 148 -14.60 5.40 -9.73
N LEU A 149 -15.42 5.59 -8.68
CA LEU A 149 -16.66 6.40 -8.78
C LEU A 149 -16.96 7.29 -7.55
N SER A 150 -16.06 7.35 -6.56
CA SER A 150 -16.25 8.25 -5.40
C SER A 150 -15.99 9.71 -5.79
N LYS A 151 -16.84 10.64 -5.29
CA LYS A 151 -16.56 12.09 -5.32
C LYS A 151 -15.36 12.45 -4.45
N GLU A 152 -15.09 11.67 -3.41
CA GLU A 152 -13.99 11.82 -2.47
C GLU A 152 -12.80 10.99 -2.96
N SER A 153 -12.12 11.50 -3.97
CA SER A 153 -11.00 10.82 -4.62
C SER A 153 -9.88 11.80 -4.93
N VAL A 154 -8.66 11.30 -5.05
CA VAL A 154 -7.49 12.04 -5.54
C VAL A 154 -6.95 11.38 -6.79
N THR A 155 -6.43 12.17 -7.72
CA THR A 155 -5.74 11.68 -8.91
C THR A 155 -4.23 11.86 -8.74
N PHE A 156 -3.49 10.77 -8.91
CA PHE A 156 -2.03 10.79 -8.99
C PHE A 156 -1.60 10.75 -10.46
N ARG A 157 -0.80 11.74 -10.86
CA ARG A 157 -0.32 11.92 -12.24
C ARG A 157 1.15 11.54 -12.33
N PHE A 158 1.56 11.05 -13.51
CA PHE A 158 2.92 10.61 -13.80
C PHE A 158 3.42 11.31 -15.08
N ASP A 159 4.14 12.43 -14.94
CA ASP A 159 4.51 13.28 -16.08
C ASP A 159 5.67 12.71 -16.93
N ASN A 160 6.48 11.81 -16.37
CA ASN A 160 7.68 11.24 -17.00
C ASN A 160 7.58 9.73 -17.22
N LEU A 161 6.46 9.25 -17.77
CA LEU A 161 6.34 7.85 -18.16
C LEU A 161 7.47 7.48 -19.15
N PRO A 162 8.08 6.28 -19.02
CA PRO A 162 9.10 5.83 -19.96
C PRO A 162 8.54 5.81 -21.39
N LYS A 163 9.40 5.95 -22.37
CA LYS A 163 9.00 5.93 -23.79
C LYS A 163 9.48 4.65 -24.45
N ASP A 164 8.68 4.09 -25.33
CA ASP A 164 9.06 2.97 -26.17
C ASP A 164 10.03 3.39 -27.29
N HIS A 165 10.45 2.43 -28.12
CA HIS A 165 11.35 2.66 -29.25
C HIS A 165 10.79 3.63 -30.31
N ASN A 166 9.49 3.91 -30.29
CA ASN A 166 8.80 4.85 -31.17
C ASN A 166 8.55 6.22 -30.49
N GLY A 167 9.04 6.41 -29.26
CA GLY A 167 8.86 7.64 -28.49
C GLY A 167 7.48 7.77 -27.83
N LYS A 168 6.65 6.71 -27.84
CA LYS A 168 5.33 6.69 -27.20
C LYS A 168 5.46 6.30 -25.74
N GLY A 169 4.77 7.01 -24.84
CA GLY A 169 4.74 6.65 -23.42
C GLY A 169 4.26 5.20 -23.21
N VAL A 170 4.99 4.41 -22.43
CA VAL A 170 4.54 3.08 -22.03
C VAL A 170 3.40 3.20 -21.03
N ASN A 171 2.37 2.38 -21.24
CA ASN A 171 1.30 2.23 -20.27
C ASN A 171 1.74 1.24 -19.19
N PHE A 172 1.22 1.42 -17.98
CA PHE A 172 1.21 0.39 -16.95
C PHE A 172 -0.22 -0.09 -16.73
N TYR A 173 -0.38 -1.27 -16.13
CA TYR A 173 -1.67 -1.94 -16.10
C TYR A 173 -2.13 -2.28 -14.69
N ALA A 174 -3.43 -2.09 -14.44
CA ALA A 174 -4.12 -2.75 -13.34
C ALA A 174 -4.53 -4.16 -13.76
N ARG A 175 -4.57 -5.08 -12.79
CA ARG A 175 -5.00 -6.45 -13.02
C ARG A 175 -6.03 -6.87 -11.99
N SER A 176 -7.07 -7.54 -12.45
CA SER A 176 -8.04 -8.14 -11.54
C SER A 176 -7.51 -9.39 -10.86
N SER A 177 -7.65 -9.44 -9.54
CA SER A 177 -7.38 -10.65 -8.75
C SER A 177 -8.22 -11.84 -9.24
N LEU A 178 -9.40 -11.59 -9.80
CA LEU A 178 -10.27 -12.63 -10.38
C LEU A 178 -9.63 -13.36 -11.58
N LYS A 179 -8.66 -12.75 -12.28
CA LYS A 179 -7.95 -13.38 -13.40
C LYS A 179 -6.85 -14.33 -12.97
N ASP A 180 -6.45 -14.27 -11.70
CA ASP A 180 -5.37 -15.09 -11.14
C ASP A 180 -5.90 -16.20 -10.22
N LEU A 181 -7.23 -16.38 -10.20
CA LEU A 181 -7.88 -17.49 -9.52
C LEU A 181 -7.60 -18.80 -10.26
N ASN A 182 -6.95 -19.72 -9.57
CA ASN A 182 -6.79 -21.10 -10.03
C ASN A 182 -7.66 -22.03 -9.20
N THR A 183 -8.50 -22.82 -9.88
CA THR A 183 -9.24 -23.91 -9.24
C THR A 183 -8.30 -25.11 -9.08
N GLY A 184 -7.87 -25.38 -7.86
CA GLY A 184 -6.98 -26.50 -7.54
C GLY A 184 -7.23 -27.01 -6.13
N ILE A 185 -6.69 -28.19 -5.83
CA ILE A 185 -6.72 -28.76 -4.48
C ILE A 185 -5.39 -28.42 -3.81
N VAL A 186 -5.48 -27.79 -2.65
CA VAL A 186 -4.35 -27.57 -1.75
C VAL A 186 -4.54 -28.48 -0.55
N ALA A 187 -3.50 -29.21 -0.17
CA ALA A 187 -3.45 -29.99 1.06
C ALA A 187 -2.50 -29.30 2.04
N ILE A 188 -2.98 -29.01 3.24
CA ILE A 188 -2.21 -28.40 4.32
C ILE A 188 -2.27 -29.32 5.52
N ASP A 189 -1.11 -29.77 5.96
CA ASP A 189 -0.95 -30.51 7.20
C ASP A 189 -0.50 -29.54 8.30
N PHE A 190 -1.40 -29.24 9.24
CA PHE A 190 -1.12 -28.39 10.40
C PHE A 190 -0.61 -29.24 11.56
N GLY A 191 0.67 -29.58 11.53
CA GLY A 191 1.33 -30.23 12.65
C GLY A 191 1.55 -29.28 13.83
N THR A 192 1.85 -29.85 15.01
CA THR A 192 2.13 -29.06 16.21
C THR A 192 3.46 -28.30 16.12
N LYS A 193 4.46 -28.86 15.43
CA LYS A 193 5.79 -28.26 15.29
C LYS A 193 6.00 -27.59 13.95
N SER A 194 5.50 -28.20 12.89
CA SER A 194 5.64 -27.73 11.52
C SER A 194 4.34 -27.92 10.75
N THR A 195 4.17 -27.04 9.75
CA THR A 195 3.10 -27.03 8.78
C THR A 195 3.69 -27.31 7.41
N THR A 196 3.13 -28.27 6.68
CA THR A 196 3.52 -28.54 5.29
C THR A 196 2.33 -28.31 4.38
N ALA A 197 2.53 -27.56 3.30
CA ALA A 197 1.52 -27.28 2.31
C ALA A 197 1.92 -27.84 0.94
N SER A 198 0.96 -28.35 0.20
CA SER A 198 1.16 -28.82 -1.17
C SER A 198 -0.05 -28.51 -2.05
N TYR A 199 0.18 -28.41 -3.35
CA TYR A 199 -0.87 -28.25 -4.36
C TYR A 199 -0.62 -29.18 -5.55
N LEU A 200 -1.67 -29.49 -6.31
CA LEU A 200 -1.54 -30.18 -7.59
C LEU A 200 -1.27 -29.17 -8.70
N ASP A 201 -0.18 -29.35 -9.44
CA ASP A 201 0.07 -28.55 -10.64
C ASP A 201 -0.89 -28.92 -11.79
N LYS A 202 -0.79 -28.20 -12.92
CA LYS A 202 -1.62 -28.43 -14.12
C LYS A 202 -1.57 -29.85 -14.69
N ASN A 203 -0.55 -30.64 -14.34
CA ASN A 203 -0.39 -32.03 -14.75
C ASN A 203 -0.79 -33.02 -13.64
N ALA A 204 -1.47 -32.54 -12.60
CA ALA A 204 -1.85 -33.30 -11.40
C ALA A 204 -0.64 -33.86 -10.62
N ILE A 205 0.53 -33.20 -10.70
CA ILE A 205 1.71 -33.58 -9.93
C ILE A 205 1.73 -32.78 -8.62
N PRO A 206 1.87 -33.43 -7.45
CA PRO A 206 2.00 -32.74 -6.17
C PRO A 206 3.27 -31.87 -6.12
N ARG A 207 3.11 -30.62 -5.67
CA ARG A 207 4.18 -29.65 -5.45
C ARG A 207 4.11 -29.15 -4.02
N LEU A 208 5.24 -29.17 -3.31
CA LEU A 208 5.36 -28.61 -1.96
C LEU A 208 5.50 -27.09 -2.03
N LEU A 209 4.98 -26.40 -1.00
CA LEU A 209 5.05 -24.96 -0.83
C LEU A 209 5.92 -24.60 0.38
N SER A 210 6.86 -23.70 0.17
CA SER A 210 7.61 -23.03 1.25
C SER A 210 6.81 -21.82 1.73
N ILE A 211 6.72 -21.65 3.05
CA ILE A 211 5.96 -20.59 3.72
C ILE A 211 6.92 -19.80 4.61
N GLY A 212 7.05 -18.50 4.36
CA GLY A 212 7.82 -17.59 5.22
C GLY A 212 9.33 -17.86 5.28
N GLY A 213 9.87 -18.74 4.41
CA GLY A 213 11.29 -19.03 4.26
C GLY A 213 11.81 -18.64 2.88
N ASP A 214 13.12 -18.80 2.67
CA ASP A 214 13.74 -18.61 1.36
C ASP A 214 13.26 -19.70 0.39
N VAL A 215 12.45 -19.30 -0.58
CA VAL A 215 11.89 -20.20 -1.61
C VAL A 215 12.97 -20.82 -2.49
N ASP A 216 14.11 -20.12 -2.65
CA ASP A 216 15.22 -20.53 -3.51
C ASP A 216 16.25 -21.40 -2.77
N ALA A 217 16.08 -21.66 -1.46
CA ALA A 217 16.99 -22.53 -0.71
C ALA A 217 17.00 -23.98 -1.26
N ASP A 218 18.17 -24.61 -1.32
CA ASP A 218 18.31 -25.98 -1.85
C ASP A 218 17.92 -27.10 -0.85
N SER A 219 17.49 -26.74 0.36
CA SER A 219 17.12 -27.70 1.42
C SER A 219 15.65 -28.12 1.35
N LEU A 220 15.37 -29.40 1.63
CA LEU A 220 14.00 -29.90 1.81
C LEU A 220 13.34 -29.34 3.08
N GLU A 221 14.13 -28.91 4.06
CA GLU A 221 13.63 -28.32 5.31
C GLU A 221 12.78 -27.07 5.07
N LYS A 222 12.95 -26.39 3.93
CA LYS A 222 12.15 -25.21 3.55
C LYS A 222 10.66 -25.51 3.37
N PHE A 223 10.29 -26.79 3.24
CA PHE A 223 8.89 -27.22 3.11
C PHE A 223 8.29 -27.66 4.46
N GLU A 224 9.10 -27.73 5.51
CA GLU A 224 8.67 -27.96 6.90
C GLU A 224 8.63 -26.64 7.65
N ASN A 225 7.52 -25.91 7.49
CA ASN A 225 7.42 -24.54 7.98
C ASN A 225 7.08 -24.55 9.48
N PRO A 226 7.91 -24.01 10.37
CA PRO A 226 7.60 -23.98 11.80
C PRO A 226 6.22 -23.36 12.07
N THR A 227 5.41 -23.98 12.92
CA THR A 227 4.05 -23.51 13.22
C THR A 227 4.10 -22.39 14.26
N ILE A 228 4.69 -21.26 13.88
CA ILE A 228 4.95 -20.13 14.75
C ILE A 228 4.71 -18.81 14.02
N VAL A 229 4.19 -17.85 14.75
CA VAL A 229 3.98 -16.46 14.33
C VAL A 229 4.57 -15.55 15.40
N GLU A 230 5.22 -14.48 14.97
CA GLU A 230 5.72 -13.41 15.83
C GLU A 230 5.03 -12.11 15.47
N PHE A 231 4.36 -11.47 16.43
CA PHE A 231 3.88 -10.09 16.31
C PHE A 231 4.84 -9.15 16.99
N ARG A 232 5.53 -8.31 16.22
CA ARG A 232 6.45 -7.28 16.77
C ARG A 232 5.74 -5.96 17.02
N HIS A 233 4.86 -5.57 16.09
CA HIS A 233 4.06 -4.35 16.19
C HIS A 233 2.58 -4.66 15.92
N LYS A 234 1.96 -5.43 16.82
CA LYS A 234 0.58 -5.93 16.68
C LYS A 234 -0.43 -4.84 16.31
N GLU A 235 -0.40 -3.71 16.99
CA GLU A 235 -1.37 -2.62 16.77
C GLU A 235 -1.22 -2.01 15.37
N LYS A 236 0.02 -1.79 14.93
CA LYS A 236 0.31 -1.31 13.57
C LYS A 236 -0.11 -2.35 12.53
N PHE A 237 0.26 -3.62 12.72
CA PHE A 237 -0.14 -4.71 11.81
C PHE A 237 -1.65 -4.79 11.66
N LEU A 238 -2.40 -4.79 12.77
CA LEU A 238 -3.86 -4.87 12.74
C LEU A 238 -4.49 -3.65 12.06
N LYS A 239 -3.94 -2.45 12.29
CA LYS A 239 -4.39 -1.25 11.59
C LYS A 239 -4.18 -1.35 10.08
N ASP A 240 -3.00 -1.78 9.65
CA ASP A 240 -2.64 -1.87 8.23
C ASP A 240 -3.38 -3.04 7.54
N TYR A 241 -3.52 -4.17 8.23
CA TYR A 241 -4.24 -5.37 7.76
C TYR A 241 -5.73 -5.11 7.54
N ASN A 242 -6.38 -4.39 8.47
CA ASN A 242 -7.80 -4.07 8.37
C ASN A 242 -8.10 -2.85 7.48
N ALA A 243 -7.08 -2.24 6.86
CA ALA A 243 -7.27 -1.04 6.05
C ALA A 243 -7.87 -1.32 4.66
N LEU A 244 -7.78 -2.57 4.18
CA LEU A 244 -8.38 -3.05 2.93
C LEU A 244 -8.89 -4.48 3.10
N ASP A 245 -10.07 -4.77 2.55
CA ASP A 245 -10.64 -6.13 2.56
C ASP A 245 -9.84 -7.13 1.70
N GLN A 246 -9.03 -6.61 0.76
CA GLN A 246 -8.26 -7.40 -0.20
C GLN A 246 -6.79 -7.55 0.22
N ARG A 247 -5.85 -6.97 -0.53
CA ARG A 247 -4.42 -6.99 -0.25
C ARG A 247 -4.04 -5.79 0.63
N PRO A 248 -3.78 -5.96 1.93
CA PRO A 248 -3.36 -4.87 2.80
C PRO A 248 -1.88 -4.51 2.60
N PHE A 249 -1.53 -3.25 2.84
CA PHE A 249 -0.16 -2.76 2.82
C PHE A 249 0.49 -2.91 4.20
N THR A 250 0.77 -4.15 4.60
CA THR A 250 1.50 -4.45 5.85
C THR A 250 3.02 -4.33 5.66
N GLU A 251 3.78 -4.49 6.73
CA GLU A 251 5.25 -4.62 6.68
C GLU A 251 5.68 -5.93 7.32
N LYS A 252 6.65 -6.62 6.70
CA LYS A 252 7.22 -7.89 7.17
C LYS A 252 7.68 -7.79 8.63
N ASN A 253 8.24 -6.65 9.02
CA ASN A 253 8.76 -6.45 10.37
C ASN A 253 7.68 -6.28 11.43
N ASP A 254 6.41 -6.11 11.06
CA ASP A 254 5.31 -6.02 12.03
C ASP A 254 4.82 -7.41 12.45
N MET A 255 4.91 -8.39 11.54
CA MET A 255 4.58 -9.79 11.77
C MET A 255 5.45 -10.74 10.93
N GLU A 256 6.16 -11.66 11.59
CA GLU A 256 6.93 -12.72 10.93
C GLU A 256 6.31 -14.10 11.19
N VAL A 257 6.59 -15.07 10.32
CA VAL A 257 6.05 -16.44 10.42
C VAL A 257 7.14 -17.48 10.16
N ALA A 258 6.87 -18.72 10.55
CA ALA A 258 7.68 -19.88 10.20
C ALA A 258 9.16 -19.75 10.59
N HIS A 259 10.08 -19.97 9.65
CA HIS A 259 11.51 -20.01 9.94
C HIS A 259 12.05 -18.66 10.47
N GLU A 260 11.51 -17.54 9.99
CA GLU A 260 11.93 -16.21 10.45
C GLU A 260 11.53 -16.00 11.91
N ALA A 261 10.27 -16.25 12.26
CA ALA A 261 9.79 -16.20 13.63
C ALA A 261 10.51 -17.22 14.56
N GLN A 262 10.82 -18.42 14.06
CA GLN A 262 11.55 -19.43 14.85
C GLN A 262 12.99 -18.99 15.20
N LYS A 263 13.69 -18.33 14.27
CA LYS A 263 15.02 -17.76 14.54
C LYS A 263 14.95 -16.77 15.70
N ASN A 264 13.92 -15.93 15.73
CA ASN A 264 13.75 -14.92 16.77
C ASN A 264 13.31 -15.54 18.11
N LEU A 265 12.43 -16.55 18.09
CA LEU A 265 12.03 -17.25 19.31
C LEU A 265 13.23 -17.89 20.01
N SER A 266 14.18 -18.45 19.25
CA SER A 266 15.38 -19.09 19.79
C SER A 266 16.24 -18.12 20.62
N GLY A 267 16.16 -16.82 20.35
CA GLY A 267 16.84 -15.76 21.08
C GLY A 267 15.96 -14.98 22.07
N ALA A 268 14.64 -15.21 22.09
CA ALA A 268 13.70 -14.43 22.89
C ALA A 268 13.90 -14.66 24.40
N GLN A 269 13.87 -13.59 25.20
CA GLN A 269 14.02 -13.67 26.65
C GLN A 269 12.97 -12.79 27.36
N GLY A 270 12.52 -13.23 28.54
CA GLY A 270 11.60 -12.46 29.38
C GLY A 270 10.35 -12.01 28.63
N ASN A 271 10.17 -10.69 28.52
CA ASN A 271 8.99 -10.09 27.88
C ASN A 271 8.95 -10.26 26.35
N ASP A 272 10.04 -10.64 25.69
CA ASP A 272 10.02 -10.90 24.24
C ASP A 272 9.07 -12.07 23.87
N LEU A 273 8.82 -12.99 24.81
CA LEU A 273 7.90 -14.12 24.62
C LEU A 273 6.46 -13.68 24.35
N TYR A 274 6.04 -12.51 24.84
CA TYR A 274 4.69 -11.97 24.56
C TYR A 274 4.45 -11.66 23.08
N ARG A 275 5.51 -11.56 22.26
CA ARG A 275 5.39 -11.42 20.79
C ARG A 275 4.91 -12.69 20.11
N PHE A 276 5.09 -13.85 20.74
CA PHE A 276 4.79 -15.17 20.18
C PHE A 276 3.56 -15.81 20.83
N PHE A 277 3.39 -15.57 22.12
CA PHE A 277 2.32 -16.14 22.93
C PHE A 277 1.43 -14.98 23.39
N LEU A 278 0.41 -14.69 22.59
CA LEU A 278 -0.61 -13.72 22.95
C LEU A 278 -1.31 -14.20 24.24
N ASN A 279 -1.23 -13.37 25.29
CA ASN A 279 -2.29 -13.27 26.29
C ASN A 279 -3.40 -12.36 25.74
#